data_AF-A0A948TIQ1-F1
#
_entry.id   AF-A0A948TIQ1-F1
#
_cell.length_a   1.000
_cell.length_b   1.000
_cell.length_c   1.000
_cell.angle_alpha   90.00
_cell.angle_beta   90.00
_cell.angle_gamma   90.00
#
_symmetry.space_group_name_H-M   'P 1'
#
loop_
_entity.id
_entity.type
_entity.pdbx_description
1 polymer ?
#
loop_
_entity_poly.entity_id
_entity_poly.type
_entity_poly.pdbx_seq_one_letter_code
_entity_poly.pdbx_strand_id
1 'polypeptide(L)'
;MERKFLEDMGLDKDQVNQIMAQYGKDVSGYKDVQTQLDAVTAERDSYKDQSDTTAKQLKELQGQLKDNADATATIADLQKQLKEQKKAAQANLLKVKKDNAINNAINAAQAQDVKAVMPYIDVDAISYNDDGFRFNL
;
A
#
# COMPACT_ATOMS: atom_id res chain seq x y z
N MET A 1 9.78 -20.90 -4.13
CA MET A 1 9.96 -22.25 -4.68
C MET A 1 11.35 -22.73 -4.31
N GLU A 2 11.45 -23.86 -3.63
CA GLU A 2 12.75 -24.43 -3.26
C GLU A 2 13.16 -25.47 -4.29
N ARG A 3 14.43 -25.42 -4.72
CA ARG A 3 14.98 -26.35 -5.70
C ARG A 3 14.90 -27.80 -5.23
N LYS A 4 15.24 -28.02 -3.96
CA LYS A 4 15.27 -29.33 -3.31
C LYS A 4 13.89 -29.98 -3.28
N PHE A 5 12.84 -29.20 -3.03
CA PHE A 5 11.45 -29.68 -3.10
C PHE A 5 11.11 -30.26 -4.49
N LEU A 6 11.55 -29.60 -5.57
CA LEU A 6 11.31 -30.07 -6.94
C LEU A 6 12.13 -31.31 -7.29
N GLU A 7 13.39 -31.35 -6.83
CA GLU A 7 14.29 -32.51 -7.01
C GLU A 7 13.76 -33.74 -6.23
N ASP A 8 13.24 -33.53 -5.02
CA ASP A 8 12.62 -34.59 -4.19
C ASP A 8 11.31 -35.14 -4.80
N MET A 9 10.65 -34.37 -5.69
CA MET A 9 9.51 -34.84 -6.49
C MET A 9 9.91 -35.67 -7.72
N GLY A 10 11.22 -35.90 -7.93
CA GLY A 10 11.74 -36.70 -9.03
C GLY A 10 11.89 -35.95 -10.36
N LEU A 11 11.82 -34.62 -10.34
CA LEU A 11 12.06 -33.79 -11.53
C LEU A 11 13.56 -33.76 -11.85
N ASP A 12 13.89 -33.80 -13.14
CA ASP A 12 15.27 -33.69 -13.59
C ASP A 12 15.80 -32.24 -13.51
N LYS A 13 17.11 -32.07 -13.64
CA LYS A 13 17.77 -30.76 -13.52
C LYS A 13 17.27 -29.72 -14.51
N ASP A 14 16.92 -30.12 -15.72
CA ASP A 14 16.47 -29.20 -16.78
C ASP A 14 15.03 -28.75 -16.51
N GLN A 15 14.16 -29.67 -16.10
CA GLN A 15 12.79 -29.36 -15.64
C GLN A 15 12.82 -28.42 -14.43
N VAL A 16 13.66 -28.70 -13.44
CA VAL A 16 13.83 -27.83 -12.26
C VAL A 16 14.32 -26.44 -12.65
N ASN A 17 15.27 -26.34 -13.59
CA ASN A 17 15.77 -25.05 -14.07
C ASN A 17 14.68 -24.23 -14.78
N GLN A 18 13.85 -24.87 -15.61
CA GLN A 18 12.74 -24.20 -16.30
C GLN A 18 11.67 -23.70 -15.33
N ILE A 19 11.28 -24.52 -14.35
CA ILE A 19 10.30 -24.14 -13.32
C ILE A 19 10.83 -22.98 -12.48
N MET A 20 12.09 -23.06 -12.02
CA MET A 20 12.70 -22.00 -11.21
C MET A 20 12.87 -20.70 -12.01
N ALA A 21 13.15 -20.77 -13.31
CA ALA A 21 13.24 -19.60 -14.18
C ALA A 21 11.87 -18.94 -14.39
N GLN A 22 10.82 -19.72 -14.63
CA GLN A 22 9.46 -19.19 -14.76
C GLN A 22 8.97 -18.62 -13.43
N TYR A 23 9.15 -19.35 -12.32
CA TYR A 23 8.84 -18.87 -10.97
C TYR A 23 9.60 -17.58 -10.63
N GLY A 24 10.88 -17.49 -11.01
CA GLY A 24 11.68 -16.27 -10.83
C GLY A 24 11.10 -15.06 -11.56
N LYS A 25 10.65 -15.24 -12.81
CA LYS A 25 9.96 -14.19 -13.60
C LYS A 25 8.63 -13.79 -12.98
N ASP A 26 7.86 -14.77 -12.52
CA ASP A 26 6.56 -14.53 -11.90
C ASP A 26 6.74 -13.75 -10.60
N VAL A 27 7.68 -14.17 -9.73
CA VAL A 27 7.94 -13.53 -8.44
C VAL A 27 8.62 -12.16 -8.55
N SER A 28 9.50 -11.95 -9.53
CA SER A 28 10.21 -10.68 -9.66
C SER A 28 9.26 -9.50 -9.86
N GLY A 29 8.23 -9.67 -10.70
CA GLY A 29 7.24 -8.60 -10.93
C GLY A 29 6.48 -8.21 -9.66
N TYR A 30 6.13 -9.17 -8.81
CA TYR A 30 5.47 -8.88 -7.52
C TYR A 30 6.41 -8.20 -6.53
N LYS A 31 7.67 -8.62 -6.49
CA LYS A 31 8.65 -8.11 -5.52
C LYS A 31 9.04 -6.66 -5.79
N ASP A 32 9.10 -6.25 -7.05
CA ASP A 32 9.36 -4.86 -7.43
C ASP A 32 8.22 -3.94 -6.99
N VAL A 33 6.98 -4.36 -7.20
CA VAL A 33 5.80 -3.57 -6.80
C VAL A 33 5.66 -3.49 -5.28
N GLN A 34 5.93 -4.59 -4.56
CA GLN A 34 5.94 -4.57 -3.09
C GLN A 34 7.02 -3.60 -2.56
N THR A 35 8.22 -3.62 -3.14
CA THR A 35 9.30 -2.72 -2.74
C THR A 35 8.93 -1.25 -2.95
N GLN A 36 8.29 -0.93 -4.08
CA GLN A 36 7.78 0.43 -4.33
C GLN A 36 6.68 0.82 -3.33
N LEU A 37 5.79 -0.10 -2.98
CA LEU A 37 4.72 0.13 -2.03
C LEU A 37 5.25 0.39 -0.61
N ASP A 38 6.30 -0.31 -0.21
CA ASP A 38 6.99 -0.11 1.05
C ASP A 38 7.71 1.24 1.09
N ALA A 39 8.39 1.62 0.00
CA ALA A 39 9.03 2.93 -0.14
C ALA A 39 8.00 4.08 -0.03
N VAL A 40 6.89 3.99 -0.76
CA VAL A 40 5.79 4.98 -0.70
C VAL A 40 5.16 5.02 0.70
N THR A 41 5.06 3.87 1.39
CA THR A 41 4.57 3.83 2.77
C THR A 41 5.50 4.58 3.72
N ALA A 42 6.81 4.36 3.60
CA ALA A 42 7.82 5.03 4.43
C ALA A 42 7.85 6.55 4.17
N GLU A 43 7.79 6.96 2.89
CA GLU A 43 7.68 8.38 2.54
C GLU A 43 6.41 9.01 3.13
N ARG A 44 5.27 8.32 3.03
CA ARG A 44 4.01 8.78 3.63
C ARG A 44 4.14 8.97 5.14
N ASP A 45 4.76 8.02 5.84
CA ASP A 45 4.96 8.11 7.28
C ASP A 45 5.88 9.28 7.66
N SER A 46 6.96 9.51 6.90
CA SER A 46 7.80 10.71 7.06
C SER A 46 7.01 12.01 6.85
N TYR A 47 6.21 12.10 5.78
CA TYR A 47 5.34 13.26 5.54
C TYR A 47 4.28 13.45 6.63
N LYS A 48 3.77 12.36 7.18
CA LYS A 48 2.79 12.39 8.28
C LYS A 48 3.39 13.03 9.53
N ASP A 49 4.64 12.70 9.86
CA ASP A 49 5.36 13.24 11.02
C ASP A 49 5.71 14.72 10.82
N GLN A 50 6.13 15.09 9.61
CA GLN A 50 6.34 16.49 9.24
C GLN A 50 5.04 17.30 9.36
N SER A 51 3.92 16.75 8.86
CA SER A 51 2.59 17.36 8.95
C SER A 51 2.15 17.55 10.41
N ASP A 52 2.41 16.58 11.29
CA ASP A 52 2.12 16.72 12.72
C ASP A 52 2.97 17.82 13.38
N THR A 53 4.21 17.98 12.93
CA THR A 53 5.10 19.04 13.40
C THR A 53 4.59 20.41 12.94
N THR A 54 4.24 20.56 11.66
CA THR A 54 3.64 21.79 11.12
C THR A 54 2.34 22.14 11.82
N ALA A 55 1.47 21.16 12.11
CA ALA A 55 0.22 21.39 12.81
C ALA A 55 0.43 21.96 14.23
N LYS A 56 1.47 21.48 14.94
CA LYS A 56 1.87 22.03 16.25
C LYS A 56 2.36 23.47 16.13
N GLN A 57 3.25 23.74 15.18
CA GLN A 57 3.79 25.09 14.93
C GLN A 57 2.69 26.09 14.56
N LEU A 58 1.73 25.69 13.71
CA LEU A 58 0.58 26.53 13.38
C LEU A 58 -0.26 26.83 14.63
N LYS A 59 -0.44 25.86 15.53
CA LYS A 59 -1.19 26.08 16.78
C LYS A 59 -0.46 27.04 17.73
N GLU A 60 0.85 26.94 17.83
CA GLU A 60 1.68 27.88 18.59
C GLU A 60 1.58 29.30 18.02
N LEU A 61 1.72 29.44 16.69
CA LEU A 61 1.58 30.71 15.99
C LEU A 61 0.19 31.32 16.18
N GLN A 62 -0.86 30.50 16.14
CA GLN A 62 -2.23 30.94 16.41
C GLN A 62 -2.36 31.55 17.80
N GLY A 63 -1.72 30.95 18.82
CA GLY A 63 -1.69 31.50 20.17
C GLY A 63 -0.96 32.84 20.28
N GLN A 64 0.10 33.02 19.48
CA GLN A 64 0.85 34.29 19.41
C GLN A 64 0.06 35.40 18.69
N LEU A 65 -0.75 35.04 17.69
CA LEU A 65 -1.54 35.95 16.86
C LEU A 65 -3.00 36.07 17.30
N LYS A 66 -3.34 35.67 18.53
CA LYS A 66 -4.73 35.57 19.04
C LYS A 66 -5.58 36.84 18.88
N ASP A 67 -4.94 38.00 18.85
CA ASP A 67 -5.61 39.31 18.73
C ASP A 67 -5.77 39.75 17.26
N ASN A 68 -5.26 38.97 16.30
CA ASN A 68 -5.43 39.17 14.87
C ASN A 68 -6.43 38.13 14.32
N ALA A 69 -7.67 38.57 14.12
CA ALA A 69 -8.77 37.73 13.67
C ALA A 69 -8.51 37.09 12.30
N ASP A 70 -8.01 37.86 11.34
CA ASP A 70 -7.76 37.37 9.97
C ASP A 70 -6.63 36.34 9.92
N ALA A 71 -5.55 36.58 10.68
CA ALA A 71 -4.46 35.62 10.80
C ALA A 71 -4.90 34.34 11.52
N THR A 72 -5.70 34.47 12.58
CA THR A 72 -6.24 33.33 13.33
C THR A 72 -7.18 32.48 12.47
N ALA A 73 -8.01 33.12 11.64
CA ALA A 73 -8.89 32.44 10.68
C ALA A 73 -8.10 31.70 9.60
N THR A 74 -7.08 32.35 9.03
CA THR A 74 -6.19 31.73 8.03
C THR A 74 -5.48 30.51 8.59
N ILE A 75 -4.97 30.61 9.82
CA ILE A 75 -4.30 29.48 10.49
C ILE A 75 -5.27 28.32 10.74
N ALA A 76 -6.51 28.60 11.14
CA ALA A 76 -7.53 27.57 11.33
C ALA A 76 -7.85 26.84 10.01
N ASP A 77 -7.93 27.57 8.90
CA ASP A 77 -8.14 26.97 7.58
C ASP A 77 -6.95 26.11 7.14
N LEU A 78 -5.72 26.59 7.32
CA LEU A 78 -4.50 25.81 7.04
C LEU A 78 -4.45 24.51 7.86
N GLN A 79 -4.83 24.55 9.14
CA GLN A 79 -4.92 23.36 9.98
C GLN A 79 -5.99 22.37 9.48
N LYS A 80 -7.12 22.86 8.97
CA LYS A 80 -8.17 22.03 8.38
C LYS A 80 -7.68 21.36 7.09
N GLN A 81 -7.11 22.12 6.17
CA GLN A 81 -6.59 21.60 4.91
C GLN A 81 -5.50 20.54 5.15
N LEU A 82 -4.62 20.76 6.12
CA LEU A 82 -3.56 19.81 6.48
C LEU A 82 -4.13 18.47 7.00
N LYS A 83 -5.18 18.52 7.83
CA LYS A 83 -5.89 17.31 8.29
C LYS A 83 -6.57 16.56 7.16
N GLU A 84 -7.23 17.29 6.25
CA GLU A 84 -7.91 16.69 5.09
C GLU A 84 -6.91 16.02 4.15
N GLN A 85 -5.79 16.67 3.85
CA GLN A 85 -4.72 16.10 3.02
C GLN A 85 -4.12 14.83 3.66
N LYS A 86 -3.86 14.85 4.97
CA LYS A 86 -3.36 13.68 5.70
C LYS A 86 -4.32 12.50 5.63
N LYS A 87 -5.63 12.75 5.78
CA LYS A 87 -6.67 11.72 5.65
C LYS A 87 -6.76 11.18 4.23
N ALA A 88 -6.71 12.06 3.23
CA ALA A 88 -6.76 11.67 1.82
C ALA A 88 -5.54 10.83 1.40
N ALA A 89 -4.32 11.23 1.82
CA ALA A 89 -3.11 10.47 1.56
C ALA A 89 -3.15 9.08 2.19
N GLN A 90 -3.62 8.97 3.43
CA GLN A 90 -3.80 7.67 4.10
C GLN A 90 -4.83 6.78 3.40
N ALA A 91 -5.97 7.35 2.98
CA ALA A 91 -7.01 6.61 2.26
C ALA A 91 -6.52 6.13 0.89
N ASN A 92 -5.83 6.99 0.14
CA ASN A 92 -5.26 6.64 -1.17
C ASN A 92 -4.22 5.54 -1.04
N LEU A 93 -3.33 5.62 -0.05
CA LEU A 93 -2.34 4.56 0.19
C LEU A 93 -3.03 3.23 0.50
N LEU A 94 -4.02 3.22 1.40
CA LEU A 94 -4.76 2.01 1.74
C LEU A 94 -5.45 1.41 0.50
N LYS A 95 -6.06 2.25 -0.34
CA LYS A 95 -6.67 1.84 -1.60
C LYS A 95 -5.65 1.20 -2.54
N VAL A 96 -4.50 1.83 -2.76
CA VAL A 96 -3.44 1.30 -3.63
C VAL A 96 -2.92 -0.04 -3.11
N LYS A 97 -2.68 -0.16 -1.78
CA LYS A 97 -2.25 -1.42 -1.18
C LYS A 97 -3.29 -2.53 -1.38
N LYS A 98 -4.58 -2.19 -1.21
CA LYS A 98 -5.70 -3.12 -1.39
C LYS A 98 -5.84 -3.58 -2.84
N ASP A 99 -5.84 -2.64 -3.78
CA ASP A 99 -5.90 -2.93 -5.22
C ASP A 99 -4.74 -3.82 -5.66
N ASN A 100 -3.53 -3.56 -5.14
CA ASN A 100 -2.36 -4.38 -5.43
C ASN A 100 -2.52 -5.81 -4.88
N ALA A 101 -2.95 -5.95 -3.62
CA ALA A 101 -3.16 -7.26 -3.01
C ALA A 101 -4.22 -8.08 -3.76
N ILE A 102 -5.30 -7.44 -4.22
CA ILE A 102 -6.34 -8.10 -5.03
C ILE A 102 -5.78 -8.57 -6.37
N ASN A 103 -5.09 -7.67 -7.10
CA ASN A 103 -4.49 -8.03 -8.38
C ASN A 103 -3.49 -9.19 -8.23
N ASN A 104 -2.70 -9.20 -7.15
CA ASN A 104 -1.78 -10.28 -6.86
C ASN A 104 -2.52 -11.60 -6.59
N ALA A 105 -3.59 -11.58 -5.80
CA ALA A 105 -4.39 -12.77 -5.52
C ALA A 105 -5.05 -13.34 -6.80
N ILE A 106 -5.56 -12.48 -7.68
CA ILE A 106 -6.17 -12.89 -8.95
C ILE A 106 -5.12 -13.50 -9.89
N ASN A 107 -3.95 -12.86 -10.00
CA ASN A 107 -2.86 -13.38 -10.84
C ASN A 107 -2.32 -14.71 -10.31
N ALA A 108 -2.20 -14.87 -8.99
CA ALA A 108 -1.79 -16.13 -8.37
C ALA A 108 -2.80 -17.26 -8.61
N ALA A 109 -4.09 -16.93 -8.76
CA ALA A 109 -5.13 -17.87 -9.16
C ALA A 109 -5.15 -18.19 -10.68
N GLN A 110 -4.16 -17.69 -11.44
CA GLN A 110 -4.01 -17.89 -12.89
C GLN A 110 -5.21 -17.41 -13.72
N ALA A 111 -5.94 -16.41 -13.26
CA ALA A 111 -7.03 -15.84 -14.03
C ALA A 111 -6.49 -15.20 -15.32
N GLN A 112 -7.08 -15.55 -16.47
CA GLN A 112 -6.64 -15.06 -17.78
C GLN A 112 -6.89 -13.56 -17.97
N ASP A 113 -7.94 -13.00 -17.35
CA ASP A 113 -8.22 -11.57 -17.38
C ASP A 113 -8.62 -11.07 -15.98
N VAL A 114 -7.69 -10.39 -15.33
CA VAL A 114 -7.89 -9.77 -14.01
C VAL A 114 -9.11 -8.84 -14.00
N LYS A 115 -9.34 -8.09 -15.09
CA LYS A 115 -10.45 -7.14 -15.19
C LYS A 115 -11.80 -7.83 -15.32
N ALA A 116 -11.84 -9.05 -15.86
CA ALA A 116 -13.06 -9.84 -15.96
C ALA A 116 -13.46 -10.47 -14.62
N VAL A 117 -12.48 -10.73 -13.74
CA VAL A 117 -12.72 -11.35 -12.43
C VAL A 117 -13.01 -10.31 -11.34
N MET A 118 -12.43 -9.12 -11.45
CA MET A 118 -12.57 -8.04 -10.46
C MET A 118 -14.02 -7.73 -10.02
N PRO A 119 -15.04 -7.69 -10.92
CA PRO A 119 -16.42 -7.39 -10.53
C PRO A 119 -17.07 -8.45 -9.63
N TYR A 120 -16.53 -9.66 -9.57
CA TYR A 120 -17.04 -10.76 -8.75
C TYR A 120 -16.36 -10.84 -7.38
N ILE A 121 -15.37 -9.98 -7.14
CA ILE A 121 -14.66 -9.93 -5.87
C ILE A 121 -15.38 -8.96 -4.95
N ASP A 122 -15.83 -9.46 -3.80
CA ASP A 122 -16.29 -8.60 -2.72
C ASP A 122 -15.08 -7.90 -2.10
N VAL A 123 -14.82 -6.70 -2.62
CA VAL A 123 -13.71 -5.85 -2.16
C VAL A 123 -13.91 -5.50 -0.70
N ASP A 124 -15.15 -5.36 -0.21
CA ASP A 124 -15.45 -4.93 1.15
C ASP A 124 -15.24 -6.06 2.18
N ALA A 125 -15.32 -7.32 1.76
CA ALA A 125 -14.95 -8.48 2.59
C ALA A 125 -13.44 -8.61 2.86
N ILE A 126 -12.60 -7.78 2.24
CA ILE A 126 -11.13 -7.83 2.38
C ILE A 126 -10.67 -6.91 3.52
N SER A 127 -10.14 -7.51 4.58
CA SER A 127 -9.54 -6.82 5.74
C SER A 127 -8.03 -6.72 5.60
N TYR A 128 -7.42 -5.76 6.32
CA TYR A 128 -5.97 -5.57 6.39
C TYR A 128 -5.47 -5.85 7.82
N ASN A 129 -4.43 -6.66 7.94
CA ASN A 129 -3.70 -6.97 9.16
C ASN A 129 -2.20 -6.67 8.95
N ASP A 130 -1.40 -6.74 10.01
CA ASP A 130 0.07 -6.57 9.93
C ASP A 130 0.74 -7.59 8.97
N ASP A 131 0.09 -8.73 8.74
CA ASP A 131 0.54 -9.78 7.79
C ASP A 131 0.09 -9.55 6.33
N GLY A 132 -0.70 -8.51 6.05
CA GLY A 132 -1.25 -8.21 4.70
C GLY A 132 -2.78 -8.23 4.63
N PHE A 133 -3.33 -8.17 3.40
CA PHE A 133 -4.78 -8.24 3.17
C PHE A 133 -5.29 -9.69 3.16
N ARG A 134 -6.42 -9.94 3.82
CA ARG A 134 -7.05 -11.27 3.89
C ARG A 134 -8.51 -11.21 3.42
N PHE A 135 -8.93 -12.24 2.70
CA PHE A 135 -10.34 -12.48 2.39
C PHE A 135 -11.01 -13.09 3.63
N ASN A 136 -12.06 -12.45 4.13
CA ASN A 136 -12.94 -13.08 5.10
C ASN A 136 -13.94 -13.93 4.31
N LEU A 137 -13.66 -15.24 4.23
CA LEU A 137 -14.55 -16.26 3.66
C LEU A 137 -15.45 -16.83 4.76
#